data_AF-A0AAW2FG52-F1
#
_entry.id   AF-A0AAW2FG52-F1
#
_cell.length_a   1.000
_cell.length_b   1.000
_cell.length_c   1.000
_cell.angle_alpha   90.00
_cell.angle_beta   90.00
_cell.angle_gamma   90.00
#
_symmetry.space_group_name_H-M   'P 1'
#
loop_
_entity.id
_entity.type
_entity.pdbx_description
1 polymer ?
#
loop_
_entity_poly.entity_id
_entity_poly.type
_entity_poly.pdbx_seq_one_letter_code
_entity_poly.pdbx_strand_id
1 'polypeptide(L)'
;MLPSNEPKMAMRTQRFLPHYMSMWRNIESQRQWNEHSMLQYTQEENSCTLDKDQIVTFDKQVYPIFLGPVQHVLMVSYNKETSEPHRHMSMTQSSMETAVLAEDSDDGNRIITSYLNGRVVVLRKSNNQLVATVNGKTVRVTESNTHAERDDNDKVVFEIYTLPGSSGDSLKLVSYTYDFSIVYNGRRVQIVASDRYRNAVRGLCGSYNSNPKTDFVTPSNCLLSKPEEFTATYALIKEDSRGPAVENKRKAEQAECRPLPSQKPWHRNIINDREAGRAWTENEMWGYHQNNIKKQQNRLRQNKKHNQEEGARPNDLERNNMIYRTRVVEEGGEICFTTRPIPACREDTKPTDRKSKKYDLYCEEKNDESVAKKNRIEDGANPDFTRKPVSRSHMFQVPIACSAA
;
A
#
# COMPACT_ATOMS: atom_id res chain seq x y z
N MET A 1 -1.95 -19.44 88.44
CA MET A 1 -1.30 -18.21 88.96
C MET A 1 -0.76 -17.43 87.77
N LEU A 2 -1.09 -16.14 87.75
CA LEU A 2 -0.63 -14.95 87.00
C LEU A 2 0.68 -15.00 86.14
N PRO A 3 0.91 -13.99 85.26
CA PRO A 3 1.12 -14.12 83.80
C PRO A 3 2.42 -13.43 83.31
N SER A 4 2.62 -13.30 81.99
CA SER A 4 3.36 -12.22 81.26
C SER A 4 3.66 -12.71 79.84
N ASN A 5 3.83 -11.93 78.78
CA ASN A 5 3.71 -10.51 78.48
C ASN A 5 3.80 -10.42 76.95
N GLU A 6 3.00 -9.60 76.28
CA GLU A 6 3.50 -8.82 75.14
C GLU A 6 2.93 -7.39 75.21
N PRO A 7 3.79 -6.36 75.26
CA PRO A 7 3.36 -4.97 75.32
C PRO A 7 3.21 -4.34 73.94
N LYS A 8 2.19 -3.48 73.83
CA LYS A 8 2.04 -2.46 72.79
C LYS A 8 3.04 -1.32 73.03
N MET A 9 3.65 -0.79 71.96
CA MET A 9 4.00 0.64 71.91
C MET A 9 3.85 1.19 70.50
N ALA A 10 3.21 2.37 70.45
CA ALA A 10 2.84 3.13 69.28
C ALA A 10 3.86 4.24 68.98
N MET A 11 3.91 4.68 67.72
CA MET A 11 4.16 6.05 67.23
C MET A 11 4.33 5.92 65.70
N ARG A 12 4.00 6.86 64.82
CA ARG A 12 3.32 8.17 64.84
C ARG A 12 3.13 8.49 63.35
N THR A 13 1.95 8.93 62.94
CA THR A 13 1.66 9.30 61.55
C THR A 13 2.26 10.65 61.19
N GLN A 14 2.86 10.75 60.00
CA GLN A 14 2.87 11.98 59.20
C GLN A 14 2.56 11.66 57.72
N ARG A 15 1.74 12.53 57.14
CA ARG A 15 1.00 12.44 55.87
C ARG A 15 1.93 12.49 54.65
N PHE A 16 1.53 11.87 53.53
CA PHE A 16 1.29 12.50 52.21
C PHE A 16 0.69 11.44 51.24
N LEU A 17 -0.37 11.81 50.51
CA LEU A 17 -1.11 11.04 49.49
C LEU A 17 -0.82 11.64 48.08
N PRO A 18 -1.32 11.08 46.96
CA PRO A 18 -1.30 9.68 46.50
C PRO A 18 -0.98 9.57 44.97
N HIS A 19 -0.72 8.37 44.44
CA HIS A 19 -1.36 7.94 43.17
C HIS A 19 -1.25 6.43 42.93
N TYR A 20 -2.37 5.78 43.26
CA TYR A 20 -3.05 4.61 42.72
C TYR A 20 -2.34 3.63 41.76
N MET A 21 -2.21 2.38 42.23
CA MET A 21 -2.11 1.15 41.43
C MET A 21 -2.91 0.02 42.13
N SER A 22 -3.35 -0.96 41.33
CA SER A 22 -4.02 -2.24 41.66
C SER A 22 -5.56 -2.21 41.77
N MET A 23 -6.35 -2.94 40.97
CA MET A 23 -6.45 -4.38 40.61
C MET A 23 -7.36 -5.17 41.57
N TRP A 24 -8.11 -6.13 40.99
CA TRP A 24 -8.92 -7.25 41.57
C TRP A 24 -10.44 -6.98 41.70
N ARG A 25 -11.32 -7.62 40.89
CA ARG A 25 -11.77 -9.02 40.73
C ARG A 25 -13.06 -9.33 41.54
N ASN A 26 -14.17 -9.39 40.80
CA ASN A 26 -15.39 -10.23 40.86
C ASN A 26 -16.07 -10.54 42.21
N ILE A 27 -17.39 -10.33 42.28
CA ILE A 27 -18.45 -11.36 42.08
C ILE A 27 -19.87 -10.73 42.19
N GLU A 28 -20.69 -11.02 41.18
CA GLU A 28 -22.17 -11.16 41.11
C GLU A 28 -23.14 -10.09 41.65
N SER A 29 -23.85 -9.43 40.72
CA SER A 29 -25.29 -9.68 40.52
C SER A 29 -25.81 -9.00 39.25
N GLN A 30 -26.18 -9.85 38.27
CA GLN A 30 -27.35 -9.80 37.37
C GLN A 30 -27.72 -8.47 36.67
N ARG A 31 -28.12 -8.41 35.40
CA ARG A 31 -28.26 -9.32 34.24
C ARG A 31 -28.90 -8.43 33.17
N GLN A 32 -28.57 -8.67 31.89
CA GLN A 32 -29.29 -8.19 30.69
C GLN A 32 -29.21 -6.66 30.47
N TRP A 33 -28.63 -6.15 29.39
CA TRP A 33 -28.94 -6.49 27.99
C TRP A 33 -27.75 -6.20 27.04
N ASN A 34 -27.52 -7.16 26.14
CA ASN A 34 -26.91 -7.12 24.79
C ASN A 34 -25.41 -6.81 24.70
N GLU A 35 -24.52 -7.79 24.50
CA GLU A 35 -24.39 -8.70 23.32
C GLU A 35 -24.49 -7.96 21.98
N HIS A 36 -23.42 -7.24 21.62
CA HIS A 36 -22.91 -7.10 20.24
C HIS A 36 -21.64 -6.25 20.27
N SER A 37 -20.49 -6.85 20.59
CA SER A 37 -19.21 -6.39 20.07
C SER A 37 -18.12 -7.39 20.42
N MET A 38 -17.13 -7.48 19.51
CA MET A 38 -15.88 -8.23 19.64
C MET A 38 -15.87 -9.66 19.07
N LEU A 39 -16.27 -9.80 17.80
CA LEU A 39 -15.45 -10.54 16.85
C LEU A 39 -14.55 -9.53 16.12
N GLN A 40 -13.44 -9.15 16.75
CA GLN A 40 -12.39 -8.39 16.08
C GLN A 40 -11.65 -9.32 15.10
N TYR A 41 -12.11 -9.36 13.85
CA TYR A 41 -11.22 -9.67 12.74
C TYR A 41 -10.25 -8.49 12.61
N THR A 42 -9.03 -8.62 13.13
CA THR A 42 -7.93 -7.74 12.71
C THR A 42 -7.61 -8.09 11.26
N GLN A 43 -8.27 -7.40 10.32
CA GLN A 43 -8.04 -7.54 8.89
C GLN A 43 -6.63 -7.02 8.60
N GLU A 44 -5.68 -7.93 8.34
CA GLU A 44 -4.30 -7.55 8.02
C GLU A 44 -4.28 -6.59 6.82
N GLU A 45 -3.50 -5.50 6.91
CA GLU A 45 -3.51 -4.41 5.93
C GLU A 45 -3.20 -4.90 4.49
N ASN A 46 -2.40 -5.97 4.37
CA ASN A 46 -1.91 -6.52 3.10
C ASN A 46 -2.49 -7.91 2.75
N SER A 47 -3.78 -8.11 3.05
CA SER A 47 -4.46 -9.39 2.81
C SER A 47 -5.56 -9.32 1.76
N CYS A 48 -5.64 -10.37 0.94
CA CYS A 48 -6.76 -10.71 0.07
C CYS A 48 -7.48 -11.93 0.66
N THR A 49 -8.80 -11.87 0.77
CA THR A 49 -9.61 -12.95 1.36
C THR A 49 -10.71 -13.36 0.41
N LEU A 50 -10.73 -14.63 0.03
CA LEU A 50 -11.84 -15.24 -0.71
C LEU A 50 -12.68 -16.05 0.30
N ASP A 51 -13.87 -15.53 0.61
CA ASP A 51 -14.88 -16.13 1.49
C ASP A 51 -15.98 -16.78 0.66
N LYS A 52 -17.03 -17.34 1.28
CA LYS A 52 -18.04 -18.19 0.61
C LYS A 52 -18.64 -17.59 -0.67
N ASP A 53 -19.07 -16.33 -0.62
CA ASP A 53 -19.82 -15.66 -1.68
C ASP A 53 -19.21 -14.31 -2.11
N GLN A 54 -18.09 -13.93 -1.50
CA GLN A 54 -17.43 -12.66 -1.77
C GLN A 54 -15.92 -12.80 -1.66
N ILE A 55 -15.23 -11.87 -2.33
CA ILE A 55 -13.79 -11.69 -2.19
C ILE A 55 -13.52 -10.25 -1.74
N VAL A 56 -12.50 -10.12 -0.90
CA VAL A 56 -11.90 -8.86 -0.46
C VAL A 56 -10.50 -8.80 -1.07
N THR A 57 -10.23 -7.82 -1.90
CA THR A 57 -8.93 -7.61 -2.56
C THR A 57 -7.89 -7.08 -1.59
N PHE A 58 -6.63 -6.98 -2.04
CA PHE A 58 -5.57 -6.34 -1.26
C PHE A 58 -5.86 -4.86 -0.95
N ASP A 59 -6.52 -4.15 -1.88
CA ASP A 59 -6.88 -2.74 -1.72
C ASP A 59 -8.30 -2.56 -1.12
N LYS A 60 -8.83 -3.62 -0.50
CA LYS A 60 -10.10 -3.66 0.26
C LYS A 60 -11.36 -3.44 -0.58
N GLN A 61 -11.29 -3.65 -1.90
CA GLN A 61 -12.47 -3.76 -2.73
C GLN A 61 -13.19 -5.07 -2.40
N VAL A 62 -14.50 -5.01 -2.16
CA VAL A 62 -15.35 -6.18 -1.90
C VAL A 62 -16.28 -6.38 -3.08
N TYR A 63 -16.41 -7.62 -3.55
CA TYR A 63 -17.36 -7.96 -4.61
C TYR A 63 -17.81 -9.43 -4.54
N PRO A 64 -19.03 -9.74 -5.02
CA PRO A 64 -19.56 -11.09 -5.02
C PRO A 64 -18.83 -11.97 -6.04
N ILE A 65 -18.58 -13.24 -5.69
CA ILE A 65 -17.86 -14.16 -6.57
C ILE A 65 -18.35 -15.60 -6.44
N PHE A 66 -18.40 -16.27 -7.58
CA PHE A 66 -18.65 -17.71 -7.70
C PHE A 66 -17.71 -18.27 -8.77
N LEU A 67 -16.80 -19.17 -8.39
CA LEU A 67 -15.76 -19.67 -9.28
C LEU A 67 -16.28 -20.84 -10.12
N GLY A 68 -17.09 -21.72 -9.50
CA GLY A 68 -17.45 -22.99 -10.12
C GLY A 68 -16.23 -23.92 -10.32
N PRO A 69 -16.37 -24.97 -11.15
CA PRO A 69 -15.36 -26.03 -11.27
C PRO A 69 -14.15 -25.67 -12.14
N VAL A 70 -14.01 -24.39 -12.52
CA VAL A 70 -12.91 -23.91 -13.37
C VAL A 70 -11.90 -23.17 -12.51
N GLN A 71 -10.61 -23.34 -12.81
CA GLN A 71 -9.54 -22.62 -12.13
C GLN A 71 -9.57 -21.13 -12.47
N HIS A 72 -9.55 -20.30 -11.44
CA HIS A 72 -9.45 -18.85 -11.55
C HIS A 72 -8.17 -18.35 -10.88
N VAL A 73 -7.51 -17.37 -11.49
CA VAL A 73 -6.29 -16.76 -10.95
C VAL A 73 -6.62 -15.75 -9.85
N LEU A 74 -6.33 -16.09 -8.59
CA LEU A 74 -6.46 -15.15 -7.48
C LEU A 74 -5.34 -14.12 -7.49
N MET A 75 -4.11 -14.58 -7.66
CA MET A 75 -2.91 -13.74 -7.68
C MET A 75 -1.89 -14.35 -8.64
N VAL A 76 -1.32 -13.55 -9.52
CA VAL A 76 -0.13 -13.89 -10.31
C VAL A 76 0.84 -12.72 -10.28
N SER A 77 2.11 -12.99 -10.00
CA SER A 77 3.16 -11.99 -10.07
C SER A 77 3.60 -11.74 -11.50
N TYR A 78 3.95 -10.49 -11.80
CA TYR A 78 4.55 -10.11 -13.07
C TYR A 78 5.72 -9.13 -12.83
N ASN A 79 6.77 -9.23 -13.63
CA ASN A 79 7.92 -8.33 -13.51
C ASN A 79 7.60 -6.96 -14.15
N LYS A 80 7.82 -5.89 -13.39
CA LYS A 80 7.56 -4.51 -13.82
C LYS A 80 8.59 -3.99 -14.81
N GLU A 81 9.83 -4.50 -14.79
CA GLU A 81 10.90 -4.06 -15.70
C GLU A 81 10.62 -4.37 -17.18
N THR A 82 9.70 -5.30 -17.45
CA THR A 82 9.24 -5.65 -18.80
C THR A 82 8.00 -4.88 -19.27
N SER A 83 7.49 -3.91 -18.49
CA SER A 83 6.19 -3.25 -18.74
C SER A 83 6.27 -1.81 -19.30
N GLU A 84 7.39 -1.46 -19.92
CA GLU A 84 7.46 -0.29 -20.83
C GLU A 84 6.74 -0.64 -22.17
N PRO A 85 5.94 0.27 -22.75
CA PRO A 85 4.91 -0.08 -23.75
C PRO A 85 5.43 -0.44 -25.16
N HIS A 86 6.75 -0.48 -25.38
CA HIS A 86 7.35 -0.54 -26.72
C HIS A 86 8.43 -1.60 -26.91
N ARG A 87 8.36 -2.74 -26.21
CA ARG A 87 9.16 -3.90 -26.60
C ARG A 87 8.32 -5.17 -26.67
N HIS A 88 8.25 -5.71 -27.89
CA HIS A 88 7.79 -7.06 -28.18
C HIS A 88 8.42 -8.03 -27.17
N MET A 89 7.52 -8.78 -26.54
CA MET A 89 7.74 -9.79 -25.51
C MET A 89 8.86 -10.77 -25.92
N SER A 90 10.09 -10.53 -25.46
CA SER A 90 11.17 -11.51 -25.54
C SER A 90 11.27 -12.21 -24.18
N MET A 91 10.63 -13.37 -24.12
CA MET A 91 10.72 -14.33 -23.02
C MET A 91 12.18 -14.71 -22.76
N THR A 92 12.76 -14.29 -21.63
CA THR A 92 13.80 -15.05 -20.92
C THR A 92 13.98 -14.52 -19.50
N GLN A 93 13.99 -15.46 -18.53
CA GLN A 93 14.43 -15.38 -17.11
C GLN A 93 13.39 -15.23 -15.96
N SER A 94 12.47 -16.20 -15.90
CA SER A 94 12.12 -17.10 -14.78
C SER A 94 12.68 -16.92 -13.34
N SER A 95 12.51 -15.79 -12.63
CA SER A 95 12.94 -15.74 -11.21
C SER A 95 11.86 -15.46 -10.16
N MET A 96 10.62 -15.11 -10.52
CA MET A 96 9.54 -14.85 -9.55
C MET A 96 8.15 -15.27 -10.03
N GLU A 97 8.05 -16.38 -10.75
CA GLU A 97 6.75 -16.91 -11.18
C GLU A 97 6.02 -17.51 -9.96
N THR A 98 5.11 -16.73 -9.42
CA THR A 98 4.20 -17.13 -8.35
C THR A 98 2.77 -16.95 -8.84
N ALA A 99 1.98 -18.01 -8.75
CA ALA A 99 0.56 -17.94 -9.04
C ALA A 99 -0.23 -18.69 -7.97
N VAL A 100 -1.36 -18.11 -7.55
CA VAL A 100 -2.33 -18.73 -6.65
C VAL A 100 -3.65 -18.77 -7.39
N LEU A 101 -4.19 -19.98 -7.55
CA LEU A 101 -5.43 -20.26 -8.25
C LEU A 101 -6.43 -20.89 -7.30
N ALA A 102 -7.72 -20.70 -7.58
CA ALA A 102 -8.81 -21.32 -6.86
C ALA A 102 -9.89 -21.86 -7.81
N GLU A 103 -10.53 -22.94 -7.40
CA GLU A 103 -11.73 -23.50 -8.02
C GLU A 103 -12.68 -24.00 -6.91
N ASP A 104 -13.98 -23.94 -7.18
CA ASP A 104 -14.99 -24.50 -6.28
C ASP A 104 -15.18 -25.99 -6.60
N SER A 105 -15.24 -26.80 -5.55
CA SER A 105 -15.57 -28.22 -5.59
C SER A 105 -17.08 -28.43 -5.38
N ASP A 106 -17.60 -29.57 -5.84
CA ASP A 106 -19.04 -29.90 -5.80
C ASP A 106 -19.63 -29.90 -4.37
N ASP A 107 -18.80 -30.12 -3.37
CA ASP A 107 -19.15 -30.13 -1.94
C ASP A 107 -19.16 -28.71 -1.30
N GLY A 108 -18.96 -27.67 -2.10
CA GLY A 108 -18.89 -26.27 -1.65
C GLY A 108 -17.60 -25.93 -0.89
N ASN A 109 -16.61 -26.83 -0.90
CA ASN A 109 -15.25 -26.51 -0.51
C ASN A 109 -14.48 -25.96 -1.72
N ARG A 110 -13.28 -25.46 -1.47
CA ARG A 110 -12.40 -24.90 -2.50
C ARG A 110 -11.12 -25.66 -2.60
N ILE A 111 -10.57 -25.71 -3.81
CA ILE A 111 -9.26 -26.26 -4.07
C ILE A 111 -8.35 -25.08 -4.40
N ILE A 112 -7.25 -24.94 -3.65
CA ILE A 112 -6.27 -23.87 -3.85
C ILE A 112 -5.01 -24.48 -4.44
N THR A 113 -4.60 -24.00 -5.62
CA THR A 113 -3.39 -24.45 -6.30
C THR A 113 -2.39 -23.30 -6.34
N SER A 114 -1.21 -23.50 -5.74
CA SER A 114 -0.12 -22.51 -5.72
C SER A 114 1.07 -23.02 -6.53
N TYR A 115 1.53 -22.21 -7.48
CA TYR A 115 2.74 -22.44 -8.26
C TYR A 115 3.87 -21.59 -7.70
N LEU A 116 4.97 -22.24 -7.34
CA LEU A 116 6.11 -21.66 -6.64
C LEU A 116 7.42 -22.07 -7.32
N ASN A 117 7.77 -21.40 -8.43
CA ASN A 117 8.97 -21.68 -9.24
C ASN A 117 9.15 -23.19 -9.54
N GLY A 118 8.18 -23.77 -10.25
CA GLY A 118 8.17 -25.20 -10.61
C GLY A 118 7.65 -26.15 -9.54
N ARG A 119 7.47 -25.70 -8.28
CA ARG A 119 6.80 -26.48 -7.24
C ARG A 119 5.30 -26.21 -7.23
N VAL A 120 4.49 -27.26 -7.11
CA VAL A 120 3.03 -27.16 -7.08
C VAL A 120 2.53 -27.59 -5.70
N VAL A 121 1.86 -26.68 -5.00
CA VAL A 121 1.21 -26.95 -3.71
C VAL A 121 -0.30 -26.90 -3.90
N VAL A 122 -0.99 -27.98 -3.53
CA VAL A 122 -2.46 -28.02 -3.57
C VAL A 122 -3.02 -28.19 -2.16
N LEU A 123 -3.90 -27.27 -1.77
CA LEU A 123 -4.65 -27.33 -0.52
C LEU A 123 -6.11 -27.65 -0.84
N ARG A 124 -6.64 -28.72 -0.25
CA ARG A 124 -8.03 -29.13 -0.44
C ARG A 124 -8.60 -29.75 0.83
N LYS A 125 -9.92 -29.88 0.87
CA LYS A 125 -10.62 -30.65 1.91
C LYS A 125 -11.12 -31.96 1.30
N SER A 126 -10.82 -33.09 1.95
CA SER A 126 -11.21 -34.42 1.51
C SER A 126 -11.65 -35.23 2.72
N ASN A 127 -12.82 -35.87 2.67
CA ASN A 127 -13.37 -36.65 3.80
C ASN A 127 -13.38 -35.87 5.13
N ASN A 128 -13.76 -34.58 5.06
CA ASN A 128 -13.76 -33.63 6.18
C ASN A 128 -12.39 -33.33 6.81
N GLN A 129 -11.29 -33.80 6.23
CA GLN A 129 -9.93 -33.48 6.65
C GLN A 129 -9.26 -32.52 5.66
N LEU A 130 -8.44 -31.60 6.17
CA LEU A 130 -7.62 -30.73 5.33
C LEU A 130 -6.40 -31.53 4.84
N VAL A 131 -6.15 -31.47 3.53
CA VAL A 131 -5.08 -32.21 2.87
C VAL A 131 -4.25 -31.23 2.06
N ALA A 132 -2.93 -31.26 2.30
CA ALA A 132 -1.95 -30.60 1.48
C ALA A 132 -1.19 -31.62 0.62
N THR A 133 -0.94 -31.28 -0.64
CA THR A 133 -0.01 -32.03 -1.50
C THR A 133 1.06 -31.10 -2.05
N VAL A 134 2.29 -31.62 -2.17
CA VAL A 134 3.43 -30.95 -2.79
C VAL A 134 3.92 -31.81 -3.94
N ASN A 135 3.92 -31.27 -5.16
CA ASN A 135 4.26 -32.00 -6.39
C ASN A 135 3.51 -33.34 -6.53
N GLY A 136 2.22 -33.33 -6.15
CA GLY A 136 1.34 -34.51 -6.17
C GLY A 136 1.47 -35.46 -4.99
N LYS A 137 2.47 -35.31 -4.11
CA LYS A 137 2.65 -36.15 -2.92
C LYS A 137 1.94 -35.54 -1.72
N THR A 138 1.11 -36.32 -1.03
CA THR A 138 0.46 -35.88 0.21
C THR A 138 1.48 -35.67 1.32
N VAL A 139 1.43 -34.50 1.95
CA VAL A 139 2.29 -34.17 3.10
C VAL A 139 1.50 -34.33 4.39
N ARG A 140 2.13 -34.96 5.39
CA ARG A 140 1.51 -35.14 6.71
C ARG A 140 1.88 -33.93 7.58
N VAL A 141 0.88 -33.17 7.98
CA VAL A 141 1.04 -32.00 8.84
C VAL A 141 0.12 -32.15 10.05
N THR A 142 0.63 -31.82 11.23
CA THR A 142 -0.09 -31.83 12.51
C THR A 142 0.31 -30.60 13.32
N GLU A 143 -0.31 -30.37 14.47
CA GLU A 143 0.04 -29.23 15.35
C GLU A 143 1.51 -29.26 15.80
N SER A 144 2.09 -30.46 15.89
CA SER A 144 3.47 -30.69 16.31
C SER A 144 4.43 -31.01 15.16
N ASN A 145 3.92 -31.22 13.94
CA ASN A 145 4.71 -31.61 12.79
C ASN A 145 4.45 -30.69 11.59
N THR A 146 5.46 -29.93 11.22
CA THR A 146 5.45 -29.07 10.04
C THR A 146 6.09 -29.79 8.85
N HIS A 147 5.65 -29.44 7.65
CA HIS A 147 6.32 -29.87 6.42
C HIS A 147 7.10 -28.68 5.85
N ALA A 148 8.43 -28.79 5.81
CA ALA A 148 9.31 -27.79 5.22
C ALA A 148 9.86 -28.30 3.88
N GLU A 149 9.65 -27.52 2.82
CA GLU A 149 10.23 -27.75 1.51
C GLU A 149 11.51 -26.92 1.37
N ARG A 150 12.58 -27.53 0.87
CA ARG A 150 13.90 -26.91 0.76
C ARG A 150 14.39 -26.82 -0.68
N ASP A 151 15.31 -25.91 -0.95
CA ASP A 151 16.02 -25.82 -2.22
C ASP A 151 17.31 -26.65 -2.22
N ASP A 152 18.04 -26.60 -3.33
CA ASP A 152 19.29 -27.36 -3.51
C ASP A 152 20.41 -26.92 -2.55
N ASN A 153 20.26 -25.75 -1.92
CA ASN A 153 21.20 -25.20 -0.93
C ASN A 153 20.72 -25.43 0.52
N ASP A 154 19.76 -26.34 0.73
CA ASP A 154 19.13 -26.63 2.02
C ASP A 154 18.39 -25.43 2.65
N LYS A 155 18.08 -24.39 1.88
CA LYS A 155 17.29 -23.26 2.36
C LYS A 155 15.81 -23.59 2.30
N VAL A 156 15.09 -23.32 3.39
CA VAL A 156 13.64 -23.49 3.46
C VAL A 156 12.95 -22.51 2.49
N VAL A 157 12.24 -23.05 1.51
CA VAL A 157 11.49 -22.29 0.50
C VAL A 157 10.11 -21.93 1.04
N PHE A 158 9.42 -22.92 1.60
CA PHE A 158 8.13 -22.75 2.26
C PHE A 158 7.89 -23.83 3.33
N GLU A 159 6.97 -23.53 4.24
CA GLU A 159 6.49 -24.44 5.27
C GLU A 159 4.98 -24.56 5.23
N ILE A 160 4.48 -25.76 5.53
CA ILE A 160 3.06 -26.07 5.67
C ILE A 160 2.83 -26.64 7.06
N TYR A 161 1.87 -26.07 7.79
CA TYR A 161 1.51 -26.53 9.13
C TYR A 161 0.05 -26.25 9.45
N THR A 162 -0.49 -26.93 10.46
CA THR A 162 -1.87 -26.74 10.91
C THR A 162 -1.93 -25.64 11.98
N LEU A 163 -2.91 -24.76 11.87
CA LEU A 163 -3.30 -23.80 12.89
C LEU A 163 -4.56 -24.31 13.60
N PRO A 164 -4.48 -24.66 14.89
CA PRO A 164 -5.66 -24.96 15.67
C PRO A 164 -6.45 -23.68 15.93
N GLY A 165 -7.76 -23.73 15.75
CA GLY A 165 -8.65 -22.60 15.97
C GLY A 165 -9.97 -23.05 16.58
N SER A 166 -10.62 -22.17 17.35
CA SER A 166 -11.88 -22.44 18.02
C SER A 166 -13.05 -22.78 17.07
N SER A 167 -12.88 -22.50 15.77
CA SER A 167 -13.86 -22.74 14.69
C SER A 167 -13.43 -23.86 13.72
N GLY A 168 -12.37 -24.60 14.05
CA GLY A 168 -11.83 -25.71 13.26
C GLY A 168 -10.38 -25.50 12.82
N ASP A 169 -9.73 -26.58 12.43
CA ASP A 169 -8.35 -26.56 11.95
C ASP A 169 -8.23 -25.77 10.65
N SER A 170 -7.12 -25.08 10.48
CA SER A 170 -6.73 -24.42 9.22
C SER A 170 -5.34 -24.87 8.80
N LEU A 171 -5.07 -24.93 7.50
CA LEU A 171 -3.72 -25.08 6.97
C LEU A 171 -3.12 -23.71 6.71
N LYS A 172 -1.87 -23.52 7.13
CA LYS A 172 -1.07 -22.35 6.80
C LYS A 172 0.13 -22.77 5.96
N LEU A 173 0.23 -22.18 4.78
CA LEU A 173 1.41 -22.21 3.91
C LEU A 173 2.15 -20.89 4.09
N VAL A 174 3.41 -20.91 4.48
CA VAL A 174 4.27 -19.71 4.59
C VAL A 174 5.43 -19.88 3.63
N SER A 175 5.57 -18.98 2.66
CA SER A 175 6.78 -18.95 1.84
C SER A 175 7.71 -17.82 2.26
N TYR A 176 8.91 -18.20 2.68
CA TYR A 176 10.00 -17.27 3.01
C TYR A 176 10.78 -16.79 1.78
N THR A 177 10.70 -17.52 0.67
CA THR A 177 11.40 -17.12 -0.57
C THR A 177 10.55 -16.16 -1.40
N TYR A 178 9.24 -16.39 -1.43
CA TYR A 178 8.29 -15.56 -2.18
C TYR A 178 7.65 -14.47 -1.31
N ASP A 179 7.82 -14.47 0.01
CA ASP A 179 7.26 -13.48 0.96
C ASP A 179 5.73 -13.32 0.85
N PHE A 180 5.02 -14.45 0.86
CA PHE A 180 3.58 -14.49 1.06
C PHE A 180 3.17 -15.70 1.92
N SER A 181 1.97 -15.64 2.48
CA SER A 181 1.37 -16.78 3.18
C SER A 181 -0.09 -16.98 2.80
N ILE A 182 -0.56 -18.21 2.95
CA ILE A 182 -1.93 -18.61 2.68
C ILE A 182 -2.47 -19.31 3.92
N VAL A 183 -3.65 -18.90 4.38
CA VAL A 183 -4.43 -19.59 5.40
C VAL A 183 -5.70 -20.15 4.76
N TYR A 184 -5.95 -21.44 4.94
CA TYR A 184 -7.03 -22.18 4.28
C TYR A 184 -7.75 -23.09 5.26
N ASN A 185 -9.08 -23.06 5.29
CA ASN A 185 -9.90 -23.88 6.20
C ASN A 185 -10.89 -24.83 5.49
N GLY A 186 -10.76 -25.00 4.18
CA GLY A 186 -11.73 -25.75 3.37
C GLY A 186 -12.58 -24.86 2.46
N ARG A 187 -13.13 -23.77 3.00
CA ARG A 187 -14.07 -22.89 2.29
C ARG A 187 -13.50 -21.51 2.04
N ARG A 188 -12.80 -20.98 3.03
CA ARG A 188 -12.17 -19.66 3.02
C ARG A 188 -10.69 -19.80 2.79
N VAL A 189 -10.15 -18.89 1.99
CA VAL A 189 -8.71 -18.71 1.81
C VAL A 189 -8.35 -17.25 2.04
N GLN A 190 -7.28 -17.00 2.79
CA GLN A 190 -6.71 -15.69 3.00
C GLN A 190 -5.25 -15.71 2.53
N ILE A 191 -4.92 -14.84 1.59
CA ILE A 191 -3.59 -14.62 1.04
C ILE A 191 -3.04 -13.35 1.67
N VAL A 192 -1.87 -13.42 2.27
CA VAL A 192 -1.14 -12.28 2.84
C VAL A 192 0.13 -12.14 2.04
N ALA A 193 0.28 -11.02 1.34
CA ALA A 193 1.43 -10.75 0.48
C ALA A 193 2.25 -9.59 1.06
N SER A 194 3.58 -9.67 0.96
CA SER A 194 4.44 -8.55 1.36
C SER A 194 4.40 -7.40 0.36
N ASP A 195 4.90 -6.24 0.79
CA ASP A 195 4.89 -5.01 -0.02
C ASP A 195 5.68 -5.14 -1.34
N ARG A 196 6.53 -6.17 -1.51
CA ARG A 196 7.23 -6.46 -2.78
C ARG A 196 6.26 -6.74 -3.94
N TYR A 197 5.05 -7.18 -3.62
CA TYR A 197 4.01 -7.46 -4.60
C TYR A 197 3.19 -6.22 -4.97
N ARG A 198 3.43 -5.06 -4.33
CA ARG A 198 2.70 -3.83 -4.64
C ARG A 198 2.93 -3.42 -6.09
N ASN A 199 1.84 -3.21 -6.82
CA ASN A 199 1.84 -2.95 -8.26
C ASN A 199 2.49 -4.05 -9.11
N ALA A 200 2.78 -5.23 -8.56
CA ALA A 200 3.49 -6.32 -9.23
C ALA A 200 2.67 -7.62 -9.27
N VAL A 201 1.37 -7.52 -8.99
CA VAL A 201 0.42 -8.63 -9.08
C VAL A 201 -0.81 -8.28 -9.90
N ARG A 202 -1.43 -9.31 -10.46
CA ARG A 202 -2.73 -9.27 -11.14
C ARG A 202 -3.57 -10.47 -10.66
N GLY A 203 -4.87 -10.43 -10.91
CA GLY A 203 -5.80 -11.50 -10.54
C GLY A 203 -7.03 -10.96 -9.83
N LEU A 204 -7.85 -11.88 -9.33
CA LEU A 204 -9.06 -11.56 -8.57
C LEU A 204 -8.77 -10.83 -7.26
N CYS A 205 -7.56 -10.96 -6.70
CA CYS A 205 -7.11 -10.19 -5.55
C CYS A 205 -6.76 -8.72 -5.86
N GLY A 206 -6.95 -8.27 -7.10
CA GLY A 206 -6.73 -6.90 -7.53
C GLY A 206 -5.30 -6.62 -7.97
N SER A 207 -4.97 -5.31 -8.08
CA SER A 207 -3.67 -4.85 -8.58
C SER A 207 -2.65 -4.50 -7.48
N TYR A 208 -3.12 -4.52 -6.23
CA TYR A 208 -2.34 -4.23 -5.03
C TYR A 208 -1.56 -2.91 -5.13
N ASN A 209 -2.24 -1.83 -5.49
CA ASN A 209 -1.65 -0.50 -5.67
C ASN A 209 -2.22 0.56 -4.73
N SER A 210 -2.94 0.13 -3.68
CA SER A 210 -3.64 0.98 -2.71
C SER A 210 -4.75 1.82 -3.33
N ASN A 211 -5.29 1.40 -4.48
CA ASN A 211 -6.42 2.05 -5.12
C ASN A 211 -7.48 1.01 -5.51
N PRO A 212 -8.57 0.88 -4.73
CA PRO A 212 -9.62 -0.11 -5.00
C PRO A 212 -10.31 0.12 -6.36
N LYS A 213 -10.28 1.35 -6.90
CA LYS A 213 -10.84 1.66 -8.22
C LYS A 213 -10.10 0.98 -9.38
N THR A 214 -8.91 0.46 -9.12
CA THR A 214 -8.09 -0.26 -10.09
C THR A 214 -7.97 -1.74 -9.81
N ASP A 215 -8.86 -2.31 -8.99
CA ASP A 215 -8.82 -3.75 -8.73
C ASP A 215 -9.46 -4.57 -9.84
N PHE A 216 -10.38 -3.99 -10.62
CA PHE A 216 -11.04 -4.69 -11.73
C PHE A 216 -10.25 -4.61 -13.05
N VAL A 217 -8.92 -4.62 -12.95
CA VAL A 217 -8.07 -4.59 -14.14
C VAL A 217 -7.93 -5.98 -14.73
N THR A 218 -8.33 -6.12 -15.98
CA THR A 218 -8.25 -7.35 -16.75
C THR A 218 -6.84 -7.63 -17.25
N PRO A 219 -6.55 -8.86 -17.70
CA PRO A 219 -5.31 -9.18 -18.42
C PRO A 219 -5.04 -8.29 -19.63
N SER A 220 -6.08 -7.73 -20.26
CA SER A 220 -5.98 -6.79 -21.38
C SER A 220 -5.63 -5.35 -20.96
N ASN A 221 -5.22 -5.12 -19.71
CA ASN A 221 -4.84 -3.81 -19.15
C ASN A 221 -5.94 -2.75 -19.22
N CYS A 222 -7.20 -3.14 -18.98
CA CYS A 222 -8.32 -2.21 -18.85
C CYS A 222 -9.26 -2.59 -17.71
N LEU A 223 -10.14 -1.65 -17.35
CA LEU A 223 -11.11 -1.82 -16.27
C LEU A 223 -12.44 -2.29 -16.82
N LEU A 224 -12.98 -3.34 -16.20
CA LEU A 224 -14.38 -3.71 -16.32
C LEU A 224 -15.16 -3.21 -15.11
N SER A 225 -16.47 -3.01 -15.30
CA SER A 225 -17.34 -2.51 -14.22
C SER A 225 -18.09 -3.62 -13.50
N LYS A 226 -18.37 -4.73 -14.19
CA LYS A 226 -19.16 -5.82 -13.61
C LYS A 226 -18.27 -6.92 -13.04
N PRO A 227 -18.45 -7.30 -11.75
CA PRO A 227 -17.64 -8.33 -11.11
C PRO A 227 -17.65 -9.69 -11.83
N GLU A 228 -18.78 -10.09 -12.39
CA GLU A 228 -18.95 -11.37 -13.08
C GLU A 228 -18.20 -11.43 -14.41
N GLU A 229 -18.20 -10.33 -15.16
CA GLU A 229 -17.42 -10.16 -16.40
C GLU A 229 -15.93 -10.13 -16.07
N PHE A 230 -15.55 -9.33 -15.07
CA PHE A 230 -14.17 -9.25 -14.56
C PHE A 230 -13.64 -10.60 -14.11
N THR A 231 -14.41 -11.34 -13.31
CA THR A 231 -14.01 -12.63 -12.76
C THR A 231 -13.70 -13.63 -13.86
N ALA A 232 -14.53 -13.66 -14.91
CA ALA A 232 -14.37 -14.55 -16.04
C ALA A 232 -13.11 -14.25 -16.88
N THR A 233 -12.55 -13.04 -16.82
CA THR A 233 -11.27 -12.72 -17.49
C THR A 233 -10.07 -13.45 -16.89
N TYR A 234 -10.17 -13.87 -15.62
CA TYR A 234 -9.14 -14.64 -14.92
C TYR A 234 -9.45 -16.13 -14.83
N ALA A 235 -10.47 -16.62 -15.57
CA ALA A 235 -10.82 -18.03 -15.66
C ALA A 235 -9.96 -18.76 -16.71
N LEU A 236 -9.38 -19.90 -16.33
CA LEU A 236 -8.65 -20.79 -17.23
C LEU A 236 -9.62 -21.72 -17.97
N ILE A 237 -10.33 -21.15 -18.94
CA ILE A 237 -11.33 -21.86 -19.75
C ILE A 237 -10.64 -22.77 -20.78
N LYS A 238 -11.01 -24.06 -20.76
CA LYS A 238 -10.65 -25.09 -21.74
C LYS A 238 -11.87 -25.42 -22.63
N GLU A 239 -11.67 -26.15 -23.73
CA GLU A 239 -12.74 -26.50 -24.68
C GLU A 239 -13.92 -27.25 -24.05
N ASP A 240 -13.66 -28.04 -23.01
CA ASP A 240 -14.63 -28.85 -22.26
C ASP A 240 -15.25 -28.12 -21.05
N SER A 241 -14.81 -26.89 -20.77
CA SER A 241 -15.29 -26.12 -19.62
C SER A 241 -16.76 -25.75 -19.79
N ARG A 242 -17.54 -25.91 -18.71
CA ARG A 242 -18.97 -25.59 -18.68
C ARG A 242 -19.28 -24.68 -17.50
N GLY A 243 -20.41 -23.98 -17.59
CA GLY A 243 -20.93 -23.16 -16.50
C GLY A 243 -20.86 -21.65 -16.76
N PRO A 244 -21.19 -20.83 -15.75
CA PRO A 244 -21.39 -19.39 -15.90
C PRO A 244 -20.11 -18.64 -16.29
N ALA A 245 -18.93 -19.19 -15.95
CA ALA A 245 -17.64 -18.59 -16.32
C ALA A 245 -17.47 -18.45 -17.83
N VAL A 246 -17.95 -19.41 -18.63
CA VAL A 246 -17.85 -19.38 -20.10
C VAL A 246 -18.69 -18.25 -20.69
N GLU A 247 -19.96 -18.16 -20.29
CA GLU A 247 -20.85 -17.10 -20.78
C GLU A 247 -20.39 -15.72 -20.31
N ASN A 248 -19.93 -15.60 -19.06
CA ASN A 248 -19.43 -14.33 -18.54
C ASN A 248 -18.12 -13.89 -19.23
N LYS A 249 -17.29 -14.83 -19.71
CA LYS A 249 -16.10 -14.50 -20.51
C LYS A 249 -16.50 -13.87 -21.85
N ARG A 250 -17.50 -14.45 -22.54
CA ARG A 250 -18.05 -13.88 -23.78
C ARG A 250 -18.63 -12.48 -23.54
N LYS A 251 -19.31 -12.26 -22.42
CA LYS A 251 -19.78 -10.92 -22.02
C LYS A 251 -18.63 -9.94 -21.77
N ALA A 252 -17.57 -10.39 -21.10
CA ALA A 252 -16.39 -9.57 -20.82
C ALA A 252 -15.68 -9.12 -22.11
N GLU A 253 -15.60 -9.99 -23.11
CA GLU A 253 -15.03 -9.67 -24.44
C GLU A 253 -15.85 -8.60 -25.20
N GLN A 254 -17.16 -8.54 -24.95
CA GLN A 254 -18.08 -7.56 -25.55
C GLN A 254 -18.26 -6.30 -24.71
N ALA A 255 -17.72 -6.28 -23.49
CA ALA A 255 -17.91 -5.20 -22.53
C ALA A 255 -17.04 -3.97 -22.85
N GLU A 256 -17.47 -2.81 -22.36
CA GLU A 256 -16.70 -1.57 -22.46
C GLU A 256 -15.42 -1.66 -21.61
N CYS A 257 -14.28 -1.73 -22.29
CA CYS A 257 -12.95 -1.82 -21.72
C CYS A 257 -12.42 -0.40 -21.42
N ARG A 258 -12.56 0.06 -20.18
CA ARG A 258 -12.18 1.43 -19.78
C ARG A 258 -10.66 1.54 -19.58
N PRO A 259 -9.99 2.57 -20.11
CA PRO A 259 -8.56 2.73 -19.91
C PRO A 259 -8.24 2.94 -18.44
N LEU A 260 -7.06 2.46 -18.02
CA LEU A 260 -6.55 2.71 -16.68
C LEU A 260 -6.45 4.22 -16.44
N PRO A 261 -6.79 4.71 -15.24
CA PRO A 261 -6.51 6.09 -14.89
C PRO A 261 -5.02 6.35 -15.13
N SER A 262 -4.70 7.33 -15.98
CA SER A 262 -3.30 7.72 -16.15
C SER A 262 -2.74 8.00 -14.76
N GLN A 263 -1.73 7.23 -14.34
CA GLN A 263 -0.89 7.64 -13.22
C GLN A 263 -0.10 8.85 -13.71
N LYS A 264 -0.77 9.99 -13.87
CA LYS A 264 -0.06 11.25 -13.70
C LYS A 264 0.47 11.16 -12.28
N PRO A 265 1.80 11.20 -12.07
CA PRO A 265 2.30 11.32 -10.72
C PRO A 265 1.60 12.55 -10.16
N TRP A 266 0.68 12.31 -9.23
CA TRP A 266 0.34 13.33 -8.28
C TRP A 266 1.64 13.51 -7.54
N HIS A 267 2.44 14.49 -7.96
CA HIS A 267 3.39 15.10 -7.06
C HIS A 267 2.52 15.52 -5.87
N ARG A 268 2.44 14.66 -4.85
CA ARG A 268 2.13 15.16 -3.52
C ARG A 268 3.26 16.14 -3.33
N ASN A 269 2.96 17.43 -3.37
CA ASN A 269 3.94 18.45 -3.09
C ASN A 269 4.47 18.11 -1.69
N ILE A 270 5.63 17.45 -1.64
CA ILE A 270 6.39 17.33 -0.41
C ILE A 270 6.90 18.74 -0.23
N ILE A 271 6.08 19.53 0.45
CA ILE A 271 6.46 20.87 0.89
C ILE A 271 7.62 20.60 1.85
N ASN A 272 8.84 20.84 1.39
CA ASN A 272 10.00 20.79 2.28
C ASN A 272 9.76 21.80 3.41
N ASP A 273 10.36 21.58 4.58
CA ASP A 273 10.03 22.43 5.75
C ASP A 273 10.29 23.93 5.50
N ARG A 274 11.21 24.23 4.57
CA ARG A 274 11.46 25.59 4.04
C ARG A 274 10.25 26.14 3.26
N GLU A 275 9.63 25.37 2.38
CA GLU A 275 8.41 25.74 1.64
C GLU A 275 7.16 25.74 2.55
N ALA A 276 7.21 25.09 3.73
CA ALA A 276 6.09 25.02 4.67
C ALA A 276 6.04 26.19 5.67
N GLY A 277 7.14 26.95 5.77
CA GLY A 277 7.36 27.94 6.84
C GLY A 277 7.59 27.29 8.21
N ARG A 278 8.01 26.01 8.24
CA ARG A 278 8.34 25.32 9.49
C ARG A 278 9.80 25.62 9.85
N ALA A 279 10.07 25.75 11.16
CA ALA A 279 11.43 25.94 11.65
C ALA A 279 12.30 24.74 11.22
N TRP A 280 13.51 25.03 10.76
CA TRP A 280 14.49 24.03 10.35
C TRP A 280 14.82 23.07 11.50
N THR A 281 14.61 21.77 11.29
CA THR A 281 15.00 20.70 12.24
C THR A 281 16.29 20.00 11.83
N GLU A 282 17.17 20.63 11.04
CA GLU A 282 18.47 20.03 10.65
C GLU A 282 19.41 19.72 11.83
N ASN A 283 19.07 20.14 13.06
CA ASN A 283 19.79 19.75 14.28
C ASN A 283 18.99 18.86 15.25
N GLU A 284 17.78 18.43 14.89
CA GLU A 284 17.03 17.45 15.68
C GLU A 284 17.06 16.10 14.97
N MET A 285 17.96 15.24 15.46
CA MET A 285 18.18 13.87 15.03
C MET A 285 16.88 13.05 15.03
N TRP A 286 16.29 12.85 13.85
CA TRP A 286 15.33 11.78 13.62
C TRP A 286 16.02 10.62 12.87
N GLY A 287 16.13 9.46 13.53
CA GLY A 287 16.52 8.20 12.87
C GLY A 287 17.52 7.34 13.64
N TYR A 288 17.16 6.07 13.84
CA TYR A 288 17.89 4.99 14.50
C TYR A 288 19.14 4.53 13.72
N HIS A 289 20.12 5.38 13.41
CA HIS A 289 21.41 4.95 12.84
C HIS A 289 22.59 5.78 13.34
N GLN A 290 22.87 5.71 14.65
CA GLN A 290 23.95 6.47 15.28
C GLN A 290 25.39 5.95 15.05
N ASN A 291 25.60 4.75 14.48
CA ASN A 291 26.91 4.09 14.61
C ASN A 291 27.81 4.01 13.36
N ASN A 292 27.46 4.61 12.21
CA ASN A 292 28.33 4.53 11.01
C ASN A 292 28.87 5.85 10.44
N ILE A 293 28.44 7.02 10.92
CA ILE A 293 28.86 8.31 10.33
C ILE A 293 30.29 8.73 10.74
N LYS A 294 30.80 8.29 11.90
CA LYS A 294 32.18 8.59 12.33
C LYS A 294 33.27 7.82 11.56
N LYS A 295 32.94 6.74 10.85
CA LYS A 295 33.90 6.02 9.99
C LYS A 295 34.05 6.62 8.59
N GLN A 296 33.09 7.42 8.12
CA GLN A 296 33.11 7.99 6.76
C GLN A 296 33.81 9.36 6.69
N GLN A 297 33.80 10.14 7.78
CA GLN A 297 34.49 11.45 7.81
C GLN A 297 36.02 11.36 7.88
N ASN A 298 36.59 10.22 8.32
CA ASN A 298 38.04 10.02 8.33
C ASN A 298 38.63 9.52 7.00
N ARG A 299 37.81 9.06 6.04
CA ARG A 299 38.28 8.67 4.70
C ARG A 299 38.32 9.82 3.68
N LEU A 300 37.61 10.92 3.92
CA LEU A 300 37.53 12.07 3.00
C LEU A 300 38.61 13.15 3.23
N ARG A 301 39.46 13.01 4.26
CA ARG A 301 40.55 13.97 4.54
C ARG A 301 41.91 13.60 3.93
N GLN A 302 42.07 12.42 3.32
CA GLN A 302 43.36 11.99 2.76
C GLN A 302 43.49 12.10 1.23
N ASN A 303 42.41 12.28 0.47
CA ASN A 303 42.47 12.32 -1.01
C ASN A 303 42.48 13.73 -1.63
N LYS A 304 42.89 14.77 -0.88
CA LYS A 304 42.98 16.15 -1.41
C LYS A 304 44.36 16.53 -1.97
N LYS A 305 45.17 15.53 -2.35
CA LYS A 305 46.45 15.70 -3.05
C LYS A 305 46.66 14.54 -4.02
N HIS A 306 46.01 14.57 -5.18
CA HIS A 306 46.65 14.24 -6.45
C HIS A 306 45.67 14.41 -7.62
N ASN A 307 46.18 15.04 -8.67
CA ASN A 307 45.78 15.00 -10.07
C ASN A 307 44.74 16.04 -10.53
N GLN A 308 45.34 17.16 -10.98
CA GLN A 308 44.95 17.91 -12.17
C GLN A 308 44.73 17.01 -13.40
N GLU A 309 43.85 17.51 -14.27
CA GLU A 309 43.73 17.25 -15.71
C GLU A 309 43.39 15.82 -16.16
N GLU A 310 42.14 15.63 -16.60
CA GLU A 310 41.82 15.27 -17.99
C GLU A 310 40.29 15.18 -18.19
N GLY A 311 39.86 15.50 -19.42
CA GLY A 311 38.54 16.05 -19.71
C GLY A 311 37.35 15.08 -19.72
N ALA A 312 36.20 15.63 -19.34
CA ALA A 312 34.88 15.11 -19.68
C ALA A 312 34.04 16.25 -20.27
N ARG A 313 33.38 15.94 -21.39
CA ARG A 313 32.68 16.84 -22.32
C ARG A 313 31.49 17.59 -21.68
N PRO A 314 31.13 18.77 -22.22
CA PRO A 314 30.03 19.59 -21.72
C PRO A 314 28.66 19.14 -22.25
N ASN A 315 27.61 19.51 -21.53
CA ASN A 315 26.17 19.36 -21.80
C ASN A 315 25.49 18.13 -21.18
N ASP A 316 25.01 18.29 -19.95
CA ASP A 316 23.71 17.75 -19.53
C ASP A 316 23.34 18.31 -18.15
N LEU A 317 22.91 19.57 -18.10
CA LEU A 317 22.09 20.17 -17.01
C LEU A 317 21.82 21.64 -17.38
N GLU A 318 20.99 21.87 -18.40
CA GLU A 318 20.32 23.17 -18.53
C GLU A 318 19.49 23.39 -17.25
N ARG A 319 19.91 24.33 -16.42
CA ARG A 319 19.12 24.80 -15.27
C ARG A 319 17.80 25.35 -15.80
N ASN A 320 16.72 24.60 -15.62
CA ASN A 320 15.37 25.15 -15.79
C ASN A 320 15.16 26.23 -14.69
N ASN A 321 15.35 27.49 -15.08
CA ASN A 321 15.24 28.68 -14.22
C ASN A 321 13.78 29.12 -13.96
N MET A 322 12.82 28.43 -14.59
CA MET A 322 11.39 28.68 -14.45
C MET A 322 10.78 27.77 -13.39
N ILE A 323 10.04 28.36 -12.46
CA ILE A 323 9.26 27.70 -11.40
C ILE A 323 7.79 28.15 -11.47
N TYR A 324 6.91 27.50 -10.72
CA TYR A 324 5.49 27.88 -10.65
C TYR A 324 5.14 28.26 -9.22
N ARG A 325 4.58 29.45 -9.02
CA ARG A 325 4.23 29.99 -7.69
C ARG A 325 2.81 30.53 -7.68
N THR A 326 2.09 30.25 -6.59
CA THR A 326 0.80 30.88 -6.30
C THR A 326 1.00 32.38 -6.08
N ARG A 327 0.21 33.21 -6.74
CA ARG A 327 0.27 34.67 -6.61
C ARG A 327 -0.90 35.18 -5.80
N VAL A 328 -0.62 36.24 -5.04
CA VAL A 328 -1.60 36.97 -4.25
C VAL A 328 -1.87 38.31 -4.94
N VAL A 329 -3.15 38.71 -4.99
CA VAL A 329 -3.63 40.01 -5.45
C VAL A 329 -4.54 40.56 -4.37
N GLU A 330 -4.32 41.80 -3.95
CA GLU A 330 -5.15 42.49 -2.96
C GLU A 330 -5.88 43.64 -3.67
N GLU A 331 -7.20 43.52 -3.80
CA GLU A 331 -8.05 44.49 -4.48
C GLU A 331 -9.43 44.55 -3.81
N GLY A 332 -9.88 45.77 -3.47
CA GLY A 332 -11.24 45.97 -2.96
C GLY A 332 -11.49 45.47 -1.53
N GLY A 333 -10.43 45.33 -0.71
CA GLY A 333 -10.55 44.82 0.66
C GLY A 333 -10.60 43.29 0.76
N GLU A 334 -10.45 42.59 -0.36
CA GLU A 334 -10.32 41.13 -0.43
C GLU A 334 -8.89 40.73 -0.78
N ILE A 335 -8.48 39.54 -0.31
CA ILE A 335 -7.22 38.91 -0.69
C ILE A 335 -7.55 37.75 -1.63
N CYS A 336 -7.01 37.82 -2.84
CA CYS A 336 -7.24 36.83 -3.89
C CYS A 336 -5.98 36.04 -4.19
N PHE A 337 -6.14 34.74 -4.33
CA PHE A 337 -5.07 33.79 -4.62
C PHE A 337 -5.31 33.13 -5.97
N THR A 338 -4.26 32.96 -6.78
CA THR A 338 -4.39 32.17 -8.00
C THR A 338 -4.78 30.74 -7.67
N THR A 339 -5.85 30.23 -8.29
CA THR A 339 -6.33 28.86 -8.08
C THR A 339 -5.27 27.82 -8.40
N ARG A 340 -4.41 28.10 -9.37
CA ARG A 340 -3.25 27.28 -9.76
C ARG A 340 -1.97 28.12 -9.71
N PRO A 341 -0.81 27.54 -9.32
CA PRO A 341 0.47 28.20 -9.41
C PRO A 341 0.78 28.69 -10.83
N ILE A 342 1.30 29.91 -10.97
CA ILE A 342 1.62 30.54 -12.26
C ILE A 342 3.14 30.66 -12.46
N PRO A 343 3.65 30.71 -13.71
CA PRO A 343 5.09 30.80 -13.96
C PRO A 343 5.75 31.98 -13.24
N ALA A 344 6.92 31.74 -12.67
CA ALA A 344 7.78 32.69 -12.00
C ALA A 344 9.25 32.28 -12.19
N CYS A 345 10.18 33.22 -12.07
CA CYS A 345 11.60 32.89 -12.09
C CYS A 345 12.07 32.51 -10.67
N ARG A 346 13.08 31.63 -10.59
CA ARG A 346 13.74 31.29 -9.31
C ARG A 346 14.38 32.52 -8.68
N GLU A 347 14.52 32.50 -7.36
CA GLU A 347 15.41 33.42 -6.64
C GLU A 347 16.79 33.38 -7.33
N ASP A 348 17.33 34.56 -7.63
CA ASP A 348 18.56 34.81 -8.44
C ASP A 348 18.41 34.80 -9.97
N THR A 349 17.18 34.73 -10.51
CA THR A 349 16.94 34.81 -11.97
C THR A 349 15.86 35.84 -12.32
N LYS A 350 16.03 36.51 -13.47
CA LYS A 350 15.09 37.52 -13.97
C LYS A 350 14.38 37.03 -15.25
N PRO A 351 13.15 37.49 -15.48
CA PRO A 351 12.39 37.12 -16.66
C PRO A 351 12.94 37.85 -17.89
N THR A 352 13.35 37.09 -18.91
CA THR A 352 13.82 37.64 -20.19
C THR A 352 12.65 38.14 -21.04
N ASP A 353 11.55 37.38 -21.05
CA ASP A 353 10.33 37.69 -21.80
C ASP A 353 9.09 37.46 -20.94
N ARG A 354 8.02 38.23 -21.20
CA ARG A 354 6.74 38.11 -20.50
C ARG A 354 5.57 37.98 -21.47
N LYS A 355 4.57 37.20 -21.07
CA LYS A 355 3.29 37.07 -21.76
C LYS A 355 2.14 37.41 -20.82
N SER A 356 1.16 38.14 -21.34
CA SER A 356 -0.10 38.38 -20.65
C SER A 356 -1.00 37.15 -20.74
N LYS A 357 -1.42 36.60 -19.60
CA LYS A 357 -2.32 35.44 -19.55
C LYS A 357 -3.34 35.58 -18.43
N LYS A 358 -4.58 35.17 -18.70
CA LYS A 358 -5.70 35.17 -17.76
C LYS A 358 -5.60 33.97 -16.81
N TYR A 359 -5.74 34.23 -15.52
CA TYR A 359 -5.76 33.20 -14.47
C TYR A 359 -6.95 33.39 -13.53
N ASP A 360 -7.52 32.27 -13.09
CA ASP A 360 -8.65 32.24 -12.16
C ASP A 360 -8.16 32.40 -10.72
N LEU A 361 -8.89 33.20 -9.96
CA LEU A 361 -8.60 33.57 -8.59
C LEU A 361 -9.69 33.05 -7.63
N TYR A 362 -9.26 32.61 -6.48
CA TYR A 362 -10.08 32.37 -5.30
C TYR A 362 -9.88 33.53 -4.33
N CYS A 363 -10.94 34.27 -4.01
CA CYS A 363 -10.90 35.44 -3.14
C CYS A 363 -11.52 35.14 -1.78
N GLU A 364 -10.89 35.67 -0.74
CA GLU A 364 -11.36 35.63 0.64
C GLU A 364 -11.40 37.06 1.20
N GLU A 365 -12.32 37.30 2.13
CA GLU A 365 -12.35 38.55 2.88
C GLU A 365 -11.05 38.72 3.69
N LYS A 366 -10.63 39.97 3.87
CA LYS A 366 -9.44 40.30 4.64
C LYS A 366 -9.71 40.12 6.14
N ASN A 367 -9.26 39.00 6.68
CA ASN A 367 -9.24 38.67 8.10
C ASN A 367 -7.85 38.16 8.51
N ASP A 368 -7.63 37.90 9.80
CA ASP A 368 -6.33 37.45 10.33
C ASP A 368 -5.84 36.15 9.65
N GLU A 369 -6.75 35.24 9.29
CA GLU A 369 -6.42 33.99 8.61
C GLU A 369 -5.99 34.22 7.15
N SER A 370 -6.71 35.06 6.41
CA SER A 370 -6.41 35.43 5.03
C SER A 370 -5.09 36.20 4.94
N VAL A 371 -4.80 37.05 5.94
CA VAL A 371 -3.52 37.78 6.05
C VAL A 371 -2.38 36.81 6.40
N ALA A 372 -2.55 35.92 7.37
CA ALA A 372 -1.54 34.90 7.68
C ALA A 372 -1.25 34.00 6.48
N LYS A 373 -2.29 33.63 5.71
CA LYS A 373 -2.17 32.85 4.48
C LYS A 373 -1.44 33.62 3.38
N LYS A 374 -1.73 34.92 3.21
CA LYS A 374 -0.98 35.82 2.31
C LYS A 374 0.50 35.85 2.66
N ASN A 375 0.84 36.14 3.92
CA ASN A 375 2.24 36.28 4.36
C ASN A 375 3.03 34.98 4.11
N ARG A 376 2.44 33.81 4.42
CA ARG A 376 3.10 32.53 4.16
C ARG A 376 3.39 32.30 2.67
N ILE A 377 2.50 32.73 1.78
CA ILE A 377 2.69 32.61 0.32
C ILE A 377 3.77 33.58 -0.15
N GLU A 378 3.81 34.80 0.38
CA GLU A 378 4.85 35.78 0.11
C GLU A 378 6.23 35.31 0.61
N ASP A 379 6.28 34.59 1.74
CA ASP A 379 7.47 33.96 2.30
C ASP A 379 7.93 32.69 1.53
N GLY A 380 7.21 32.31 0.47
CA GLY A 380 7.61 31.23 -0.44
C GLY A 380 6.77 29.96 -0.37
N ALA A 381 5.73 29.90 0.46
CA ALA A 381 4.80 28.78 0.44
C ALA A 381 4.00 28.74 -0.87
N ASN A 382 3.77 27.53 -1.39
CA ASN A 382 3.11 27.34 -2.69
C ASN A 382 1.87 26.42 -2.59
N PRO A 383 0.79 26.89 -1.96
CA PRO A 383 -0.45 26.12 -1.82
C PRO A 383 -1.20 25.98 -3.14
N ASP A 384 -1.83 24.82 -3.36
CA ASP A 384 -2.73 24.56 -4.50
C ASP A 384 -4.19 24.83 -4.09
N PHE A 385 -4.84 25.75 -4.82
CA PHE A 385 -6.22 26.15 -4.58
C PHE A 385 -7.19 25.64 -5.66
N THR A 386 -6.80 24.62 -6.46
CA THR A 386 -7.64 24.10 -7.55
C THR A 386 -9.00 23.55 -7.09
N ARG A 387 -9.13 23.21 -5.80
CA ARG A 387 -10.39 22.73 -5.18
C ARG A 387 -11.27 23.84 -4.61
N LYS A 388 -10.83 25.10 -4.67
CA LYS A 388 -11.57 26.26 -4.17
C LYS A 388 -12.43 26.87 -5.29
N PRO A 389 -13.58 27.49 -4.94
CA PRO A 389 -14.43 28.12 -5.94
C PRO A 389 -13.69 29.28 -6.62
N VAL A 390 -13.91 29.44 -7.93
CA VAL A 390 -13.39 30.59 -8.67
C VAL A 390 -14.26 31.80 -8.35
N SER A 391 -13.68 32.82 -7.74
CA SER A 391 -14.37 34.08 -7.43
C SER A 391 -14.34 35.03 -8.63
N ARG A 392 -13.17 35.20 -9.26
CA ARG A 392 -12.97 36.05 -10.45
C ARG A 392 -11.73 35.63 -11.22
N SER A 393 -11.46 36.25 -12.37
CA SER A 393 -10.22 36.02 -13.12
C SER A 393 -9.47 37.34 -13.33
N HIS A 394 -8.14 37.27 -13.34
CA HIS A 394 -7.26 38.43 -13.50
C HIS A 394 -6.16 38.17 -14.54
N MET A 395 -5.70 39.22 -15.23
CA MET A 395 -4.64 39.14 -16.23
C MET A 395 -3.26 39.32 -15.57
N PHE A 396 -2.37 38.33 -15.71
CA PHE A 396 -1.01 38.40 -15.17
C PHE A 396 0.04 38.46 -16.27
N GLN A 397 1.10 39.23 -16.03
CA GLN A 397 2.29 39.27 -16.87
C GLN A 397 3.30 38.21 -16.40
N VAL A 398 3.20 37.01 -16.97
CA VAL A 398 3.99 35.84 -16.57
C VAL A 398 5.23 35.66 -17.46
N PRO A 399 6.36 35.19 -16.93
CA PRO A 399 7.56 34.93 -17.73
C PRO A 399 7.36 33.81 -18.74
N ILE A 400 7.99 33.97 -19.92
CA ILE A 400 8.15 32.91 -20.94
C ILE A 400 9.53 32.25 -20.79
N ALA A 401 10.55 33.03 -20.39
CA ALA A 401 11.91 32.56 -20.17
C ALA A 401 12.53 33.31 -18.97
N CYS A 402 13.45 32.64 -18.27
CA CYS A 402 14.18 33.19 -17.12
C CYS A 402 15.69 33.00 -17.33
N SER A 403 16.46 34.06 -17.15
CA SER A 403 17.92 34.07 -17.24
C SER A 403 18.55 34.52 -15.92
N ALA A 404 19.83 34.19 -15.71
CA ALA A 404 20.56 34.67 -14.53
C ALA A 404 20.55 36.21 -14.51
N ALA A 405 20.28 36.76 -13.33
CA ALA A 405 19.88 38.15 -13.13
C ALA A 405 21.01 39.18 -13.21
#